data_AF-A0A3S0RKI9-F1
#
_entry.id   AF-A0A3S0RKI9-F1
#
_cell.length_a   1.000
_cell.length_b   1.000
_cell.length_c   1.000
_cell.angle_alpha   90.00
_cell.angle_beta   90.00
_cell.angle_gamma   90.00
#
_symmetry.space_group_name_H-M   'P 1'
#
loop_
_entity.id
_entity.type
_entity.pdbx_description
1 polymer ?
#
loop_
_entity_poly.entity_id
_entity_poly.type
_entity_poly.pdbx_seq_one_letter_code
_entity_poly.pdbx_strand_id
1 'polypeptide(L)'
;MLLEVLALCGYGLWMLLGLSLALGMYSPGRGEALVPLALGCVFVSAGLLAACLRLRAFSEWHGWRIAQTQRPTREALLALATYLPMLGLAGLARGNEAFWATRAVSVVLALGSLGCLITSAYGYRTRRLADQAGVAAQLPISRVLSACYGGGLWLWVCLVFQADLPIDREDAWPWVISLLLLAMLLGLVDGVGWQSLRGSGLGEWRQRPQPGLQWRRFLAAALICAIPCLSLLLVSVIPAGRWLAPFAAAAYIVGKSLELWLYDFALRRFALSHP
;
A
#
# COMPACT_ATOMS: atom_id res chain seq x y z
N MET A 1 1.81 -10.78 -6.61
CA MET A 1 2.34 -9.44 -6.92
C MET A 1 1.26 -8.40 -7.14
N LEU A 2 0.49 -8.37 -8.24
CA LEU A 2 -0.48 -7.26 -8.46
C LEU A 2 -1.60 -7.20 -7.42
N LEU A 3 -2.27 -8.32 -7.14
CA LEU A 3 -3.24 -8.41 -6.04
C LEU A 3 -2.56 -8.18 -4.67
N GLU A 4 -1.23 -8.40 -4.58
CA GLU A 4 -0.42 -8.08 -3.40
C GLU A 4 -0.41 -6.60 -3.09
N VAL A 5 -0.02 -5.85 -4.11
CA VAL A 5 0.02 -4.40 -4.04
C VAL A 5 -1.39 -3.85 -3.86
N LEU A 6 -2.40 -4.45 -4.49
CA LEU A 6 -3.79 -3.99 -4.37
C LEU A 6 -4.30 -4.07 -2.92
N ALA A 7 -4.18 -5.21 -2.26
CA ALA A 7 -4.66 -5.32 -0.87
C ALA A 7 -3.82 -4.47 0.10
N LEU A 8 -2.50 -4.31 -0.14
CA LEU A 8 -1.67 -3.36 0.62
C LEU A 8 -2.19 -1.92 0.47
N CYS A 9 -2.55 -1.51 -0.75
CA CYS A 9 -3.17 -0.20 -0.99
C CYS A 9 -4.54 -0.10 -0.30
N GLY A 10 -5.33 -1.17 -0.29
CA GLY A 10 -6.62 -1.22 0.40
C GLY A 10 -6.51 -1.01 1.91
N TYR A 11 -5.57 -1.70 2.58
CA TYR A 11 -5.29 -1.47 4.00
C TYR A 11 -4.76 -0.08 4.28
N GLY A 12 -3.86 0.44 3.44
CA GLY A 12 -3.36 1.81 3.55
C GLY A 12 -4.46 2.85 3.39
N LEU A 13 -5.41 2.60 2.48
CA LEU A 13 -6.57 3.46 2.27
C LEU A 13 -7.48 3.47 3.50
N TRP A 14 -7.83 2.30 4.04
CA TRP A 14 -8.59 2.21 5.29
C TRP A 14 -7.89 2.87 6.47
N MET A 15 -6.56 2.75 6.53
CA MET A 15 -5.76 3.38 7.59
C MET A 15 -5.83 4.91 7.52
N LEU A 16 -5.56 5.47 6.34
CA LEU A 16 -5.55 6.92 6.14
C LEU A 16 -6.95 7.53 6.25
N LEU A 17 -7.97 6.83 5.75
CA LEU A 17 -9.36 7.25 5.90
C LEU A 17 -9.81 7.21 7.37
N GLY A 18 -9.46 6.15 8.10
CA GLY A 18 -9.73 6.06 9.53
C GLY A 18 -9.08 7.20 10.32
N LEU A 19 -7.84 7.53 9.96
CA LEU A 19 -7.09 8.63 10.56
C LEU A 19 -7.69 10.00 10.23
N SER A 20 -8.04 10.26 8.97
CA SER A 20 -8.63 11.53 8.54
C SER A 20 -10.00 11.77 9.18
N LEU A 21 -10.82 10.72 9.31
CA LEU A 21 -12.09 10.76 10.02
C LEU A 21 -11.91 10.96 11.54
N ALA A 22 -10.89 10.32 12.13
CA ALA A 22 -10.60 10.50 13.56
C ALA A 22 -10.19 11.94 13.89
N LEU A 23 -9.42 12.57 13.00
CA LEU A 23 -8.96 13.96 13.11
C LEU A 23 -10.04 14.98 12.72
N GLY A 24 -11.13 14.56 12.10
CA GLY A 24 -12.19 15.45 11.61
C GLY A 24 -11.79 16.28 10.39
N MET A 25 -10.78 15.84 9.62
CA MET A 25 -10.28 16.54 8.44
C MET A 25 -11.03 16.17 7.15
N TYR A 26 -11.94 15.19 7.19
CA TYR A 26 -12.68 14.70 6.03
C TYR A 26 -14.17 14.98 6.21
N SER A 27 -14.79 15.62 5.22
CA SER A 27 -16.22 15.96 5.25
C SER A 27 -17.06 14.66 5.29
N PRO A 28 -17.97 14.49 6.27
CA PRO A 28 -18.71 13.24 6.46
C PRO A 28 -19.92 13.09 5.52
N GLY A 29 -19.83 13.60 4.30
CA GLY A 29 -20.85 13.35 3.29
C GLY A 29 -21.05 11.84 3.12
N ARG A 30 -22.31 11.37 3.18
CA ARG A 30 -22.65 9.94 3.11
C ARG A 30 -22.00 9.24 1.91
N GLY A 31 -21.93 9.91 0.75
CA GLY A 31 -21.25 9.40 -0.43
C GLY A 31 -19.72 9.47 -0.35
N GLU A 32 -19.20 10.50 0.33
CA GLU A 32 -17.78 10.83 0.34
C GLU A 32 -16.95 9.80 1.10
N ALA A 33 -17.42 9.37 2.28
CA ALA A 33 -16.75 8.34 3.08
C ALA A 33 -17.01 6.90 2.59
N LEU A 34 -18.17 6.62 1.99
CA LEU A 34 -18.55 5.27 1.56
C LEU A 34 -17.78 4.81 0.32
N VAL A 35 -17.50 5.70 -0.64
CA VAL A 35 -16.73 5.38 -1.85
C VAL A 35 -15.32 4.85 -1.53
N PRO A 36 -14.48 5.54 -0.73
CA PRO A 36 -13.16 5.03 -0.37
C PRO A 36 -13.26 3.76 0.49
N LEU A 37 -14.24 3.66 1.42
CA LEU A 37 -14.46 2.42 2.18
C LEU A 37 -14.75 1.22 1.25
N ALA A 38 -15.65 1.39 0.29
CA ALA A 38 -16.02 0.35 -0.68
C ALA A 38 -14.84 -0.01 -1.59
N LEU A 39 -14.09 0.98 -2.07
CA LEU A 39 -12.91 0.76 -2.91
C LEU A 39 -11.82 -0.01 -2.16
N GLY A 40 -11.54 0.37 -0.90
CA GLY A 40 -10.66 -0.38 -0.02
C GLY A 40 -11.15 -1.81 0.22
N CYS A 41 -12.46 -2.01 0.39
CA CYS A 41 -13.07 -3.34 0.53
C CYS A 41 -12.86 -4.21 -0.71
N VAL A 42 -13.08 -3.67 -1.91
CA VAL A 42 -12.80 -4.38 -3.17
C VAL A 42 -11.33 -4.80 -3.24
N PHE A 43 -10.40 -3.93 -2.87
CA PHE A 43 -8.97 -4.24 -2.91
C PHE A 43 -8.56 -5.30 -1.88
N VAL A 44 -9.03 -5.17 -0.63
CA VAL A 44 -8.72 -6.13 0.44
C VAL A 44 -9.36 -7.48 0.14
N SER A 45 -10.61 -7.51 -0.33
CA SER A 45 -11.31 -8.74 -0.68
C SER A 45 -10.72 -9.42 -1.90
N ALA A 46 -10.30 -8.68 -2.93
CA ALA A 46 -9.59 -9.24 -4.08
C ALA A 46 -8.28 -9.94 -3.65
N GLY A 47 -7.52 -9.33 -2.75
CA GLY A 47 -6.32 -9.94 -2.17
C GLY A 47 -6.62 -11.20 -1.35
N LEU A 48 -7.66 -11.16 -0.52
CA LEU A 48 -8.07 -12.28 0.33
C LEU A 48 -8.61 -13.45 -0.50
N LEU A 49 -9.47 -13.17 -1.49
CA LEU A 49 -10.01 -14.15 -2.43
C LEU A 49 -8.88 -14.80 -3.24
N ALA A 50 -7.90 -14.04 -3.69
CA ALA A 50 -6.74 -14.58 -4.39
C ALA A 50 -5.89 -15.51 -3.50
N ALA A 51 -5.77 -15.19 -2.20
CA ALA A 51 -5.12 -16.06 -1.22
C ALA A 51 -5.94 -17.35 -0.98
N CYS A 52 -7.26 -17.24 -0.85
CA CYS A 52 -8.18 -18.37 -0.67
C CYS A 52 -8.22 -19.30 -1.90
N LEU A 53 -8.22 -18.75 -3.11
CA LEU A 53 -8.32 -19.48 -4.38
C LEU A 53 -7.00 -20.15 -4.82
N ARG A 54 -5.94 -20.09 -4.00
CA ARG A 54 -4.67 -20.83 -4.21
C ARG A 54 -4.07 -20.62 -5.60
N LEU A 55 -4.11 -19.40 -6.14
CA LEU A 55 -3.31 -19.11 -7.32
C LEU A 55 -1.85 -19.41 -6.98
N ARG A 56 -1.19 -20.27 -7.76
CA ARG A 56 0.16 -20.82 -7.52
C ARG A 56 1.24 -19.73 -7.32
N ALA A 57 0.93 -18.49 -7.71
CA ALA A 57 1.73 -17.29 -7.50
C ALA A 57 1.52 -16.57 -6.15
N PHE A 58 0.58 -17.02 -5.31
CA PHE A 58 0.06 -16.31 -4.13
C PHE A 58 -0.11 -17.16 -2.87
N SER A 59 0.26 -18.44 -2.90
CA SER A 59 0.04 -19.41 -1.80
C SER A 59 0.68 -19.04 -0.45
N GLU A 60 1.53 -18.01 -0.39
CA GLU A 60 2.27 -17.61 0.82
C GLU A 60 1.69 -16.38 1.52
N TRP A 61 0.80 -15.61 0.90
CA TRP A 61 0.34 -14.35 1.49
C TRP A 61 -0.72 -14.60 2.56
N HIS A 62 -0.46 -14.11 3.78
CA HIS A 62 -1.14 -14.43 5.04
C HIS A 62 -1.02 -15.91 5.48
N GLY A 63 -0.37 -16.76 4.68
CA GLY A 63 0.01 -18.13 5.08
C GLY A 63 -1.12 -19.12 5.33
N TRP A 64 -2.37 -18.77 5.04
CA TRP A 64 -3.50 -19.63 5.34
C TRP A 64 -3.66 -20.73 4.28
N ARG A 65 -3.49 -22.00 4.68
CA ARG A 65 -3.63 -23.17 3.81
C ARG A 65 -4.92 -23.94 4.14
N ILE A 66 -6.01 -23.63 3.44
CA ILE A 66 -7.34 -24.20 3.74
C ILE A 66 -7.43 -25.74 3.57
N ALA A 67 -6.66 -26.35 2.68
CA ALA A 67 -6.82 -27.79 2.38
C ALA A 67 -6.20 -28.79 3.39
N GLN A 68 -5.73 -28.35 4.56
CA GLN A 68 -5.09 -29.26 5.53
C GLN A 68 -5.66 -29.18 6.96
N THR A 69 -6.93 -28.81 7.15
CA THR A 69 -7.56 -28.70 8.50
C THR A 69 -6.82 -27.75 9.46
N GLN A 70 -5.97 -26.87 8.93
CA GLN A 70 -5.19 -25.94 9.74
C GLN A 70 -6.02 -24.68 10.05
N ARG A 71 -6.02 -24.31 11.34
CA ARG A 71 -6.67 -23.09 11.85
C ARG A 71 -6.18 -21.86 11.06
N PRO A 72 -7.03 -20.83 10.88
CA PRO A 72 -6.61 -19.58 10.26
C PRO A 72 -5.40 -19.02 11.01
N THR A 73 -4.40 -18.57 10.25
CA THR A 73 -3.19 -17.95 10.81
C THR A 73 -3.58 -16.66 11.55
N ARG A 74 -2.77 -16.24 12.52
CA ARG A 74 -2.99 -14.97 13.25
C ARG A 74 -3.10 -13.78 12.29
N GLU A 75 -2.31 -13.78 11.23
CA GLU A 75 -2.37 -12.77 10.17
C GLU A 75 -3.74 -12.75 9.48
N ALA A 76 -4.27 -13.91 9.06
CA ALA A 76 -5.57 -14.01 8.40
C ALA A 76 -6.73 -13.62 9.33
N LEU A 77 -6.65 -13.96 10.62
CA LEU A 77 -7.63 -13.53 11.61
C LEU A 77 -7.62 -12.02 11.83
N LEU A 78 -6.44 -11.39 11.88
CA LEU A 78 -6.33 -9.94 11.98
C LEU A 78 -6.88 -9.25 10.73
N ALA A 79 -6.55 -9.75 9.54
CA ALA A 79 -7.12 -9.29 8.28
C ALA A 79 -8.65 -9.33 8.29
N LEU A 80 -9.24 -10.46 8.71
CA LEU A 80 -10.70 -10.60 8.83
C LEU A 80 -11.28 -9.66 9.91
N ALA A 81 -10.57 -9.48 11.02
CA ALA A 81 -11.01 -8.59 12.11
C ALA A 81 -11.12 -7.13 11.66
N THR A 82 -10.31 -6.68 10.68
CA THR A 82 -10.39 -5.30 10.14
C THR A 82 -11.67 -5.01 9.35
N TYR A 83 -12.41 -6.04 8.92
CA TYR A 83 -13.72 -5.84 8.28
C TYR A 83 -14.80 -5.39 9.28
N LEU A 84 -14.69 -5.74 10.56
CA LEU A 84 -15.66 -5.32 11.58
C LEU A 84 -15.70 -3.78 11.75
N PRO A 85 -14.58 -3.07 12.00
CA PRO A 85 -14.61 -1.62 12.09
C PRO A 85 -14.95 -0.96 10.75
N MET A 86 -14.63 -1.60 9.61
CA MET A 86 -15.04 -1.11 8.29
C MET A 86 -16.56 -1.15 8.10
N LEU A 87 -17.21 -2.28 8.43
CA LEU A 87 -18.67 -2.40 8.39
C LEU A 87 -19.33 -1.50 9.44
N GLY A 88 -18.71 -1.36 10.61
CA GLY A 88 -19.13 -0.44 11.66
C GLY A 88 -19.17 1.00 11.15
N LEU A 89 -18.10 1.47 10.50
CA LEU A 89 -18.07 2.80 9.87
C LEU A 89 -19.09 2.94 8.75
N ALA A 90 -19.25 1.93 7.90
CA ALA A 90 -20.25 1.96 6.83
C ALA A 90 -21.69 2.07 7.38
N GLY A 91 -21.98 1.42 8.51
CA GLY A 91 -23.27 1.52 9.20
C GLY A 91 -23.45 2.85 9.94
N LEU A 92 -22.38 3.37 10.56
CA LEU A 92 -22.38 4.61 11.33
C LEU A 92 -22.30 5.88 10.46
N ALA A 93 -21.94 5.76 9.18
CA ALA A 93 -21.96 6.84 8.19
C ALA A 93 -23.37 7.45 7.95
N ARG A 94 -24.40 6.97 8.68
CA ARG A 94 -25.76 7.55 8.74
C ARG A 94 -25.96 8.54 9.90
N GLY A 95 -25.02 8.66 10.83
CA GLY A 95 -25.17 9.45 12.06
C GLY A 95 -24.44 10.79 12.00
N ASN A 96 -25.00 11.79 12.71
CA ASN A 96 -24.45 13.14 12.82
C ASN A 96 -22.97 13.13 13.27
N GLU A 97 -22.20 14.03 12.70
CA GLU A 97 -20.73 14.03 12.57
C GLU A 97 -19.95 14.15 13.89
N ALA A 98 -20.64 14.65 14.92
CA ALA A 98 -20.10 14.83 16.26
C ALA A 98 -20.20 13.57 17.14
N PHE A 99 -20.69 12.45 16.60
CA PHE A 99 -20.88 11.25 17.40
C PHE A 99 -19.53 10.61 17.70
N TRP A 100 -19.09 10.68 18.96
CA TRP A 100 -17.83 10.09 19.45
C TRP A 100 -17.59 8.65 18.99
N ALA A 101 -18.65 7.88 18.71
CA ALA A 101 -18.54 6.51 18.22
C ALA A 101 -17.96 6.42 16.80
N THR A 102 -18.24 7.37 15.88
CA THR A 102 -17.62 7.33 14.53
C THR A 102 -16.11 7.53 14.63
N ARG A 103 -15.66 8.47 15.47
CA ARG A 103 -14.24 8.70 15.76
C ARG A 103 -13.58 7.50 16.44
N ALA A 104 -14.26 6.88 17.40
CA ALA A 104 -13.73 5.69 18.07
C ALA A 104 -13.55 4.52 17.07
N VAL A 105 -14.56 4.26 16.23
CA VAL A 105 -14.48 3.18 15.23
C VAL A 105 -13.46 3.52 14.13
N SER A 106 -13.28 4.79 13.77
CA SER A 106 -12.25 5.19 12.80
C SER A 106 -10.83 5.02 13.32
N VAL A 107 -10.59 5.30 14.61
CA VAL A 107 -9.33 4.97 15.28
C VAL A 107 -9.10 3.45 15.29
N VAL A 108 -10.13 2.65 15.60
CA VAL A 108 -10.02 1.19 15.57
C VAL A 108 -9.73 0.67 14.16
N LEU A 109 -10.34 1.23 13.12
CA LEU A 109 -10.04 0.89 11.72
C LEU A 109 -8.58 1.22 11.38
N ALA A 110 -8.10 2.40 11.77
CA ALA A 110 -6.73 2.84 11.53
C ALA A 110 -5.71 1.94 12.24
N LEU A 111 -5.92 1.65 13.53
CA LEU A 111 -5.04 0.77 14.29
C LEU A 111 -5.10 -0.68 13.80
N GLY A 112 -6.29 -1.18 13.44
CA GLY A 112 -6.46 -2.53 12.91
C GLY A 112 -5.77 -2.74 11.56
N SER A 113 -5.92 -1.78 10.64
CA SER A 113 -5.24 -1.79 9.34
C SER A 113 -3.72 -1.67 9.48
N LEU A 114 -3.23 -0.78 10.36
CA LEU A 114 -1.81 -0.68 10.70
C LEU A 114 -1.26 -1.98 11.29
N GLY A 115 -1.98 -2.59 12.23
CA GLY A 115 -1.63 -3.88 12.82
C GLY A 115 -1.55 -5.00 11.77
N CYS A 116 -2.48 -5.02 10.81
CA CYS A 116 -2.46 -5.96 9.69
C CYS A 116 -1.24 -5.74 8.79
N LEU A 117 -0.89 -4.48 8.48
CA LEU A 117 0.31 -4.16 7.69
C LEU A 117 1.59 -4.61 8.39
N ILE A 118 1.73 -4.29 9.68
CA ILE A 118 2.90 -4.66 10.49
C ILE A 118 3.03 -6.18 10.58
N THR A 119 1.96 -6.89 10.95
CA THR A 119 1.99 -8.35 11.08
C THR A 119 2.24 -9.04 9.75
N SER A 120 1.70 -8.54 8.64
CA SER A 120 2.00 -9.07 7.30
C SER A 120 3.47 -8.86 6.92
N ALA A 121 4.08 -7.74 7.32
CA ALA A 121 5.48 -7.45 7.07
C ALA A 121 6.40 -8.37 7.86
N TYR A 122 6.08 -8.63 9.13
CA TYR A 122 6.78 -9.61 9.96
C TYR A 122 6.60 -11.03 9.40
N GLY A 123 5.40 -11.42 9.00
CA GLY A 123 5.14 -12.72 8.38
C GLY A 123 5.93 -12.94 7.09
N TYR A 124 6.10 -11.89 6.29
CA TYR A 124 6.94 -11.90 5.10
C TYR A 124 8.44 -12.06 5.46
N ARG A 125 8.91 -11.28 6.43
CA ARG A 125 10.28 -11.34 6.96
C ARG A 125 10.65 -12.74 7.43
N THR A 126 9.83 -13.34 8.30
CA THR A 126 10.12 -14.64 8.91
C THR A 126 10.12 -15.78 7.89
N ARG A 127 9.30 -15.69 6.83
CA ARG A 127 9.19 -16.74 5.81
C ARG A 127 10.25 -16.67 4.71
N ARG A 128 10.71 -15.47 4.33
CA ARG A 128 11.57 -15.29 3.16
C ARG A 128 12.99 -14.83 3.46
N LEU A 129 13.25 -14.26 4.63
CA LEU A 129 14.50 -13.54 4.93
C LEU A 129 15.13 -13.96 6.27
N ALA A 130 14.82 -15.17 6.76
CA ALA A 130 15.38 -15.70 8.01
C ALA A 130 16.93 -15.67 8.04
N ASP A 131 17.59 -15.76 6.87
CA ASP A 131 19.06 -15.71 6.74
C ASP A 131 19.66 -14.30 6.56
N GLN A 132 18.86 -13.23 6.46
CA GLN A 132 19.36 -11.89 6.05
C GLN A 132 19.02 -10.79 7.07
N ALA A 133 19.66 -10.86 8.24
CA ALA A 133 19.37 -10.06 9.43
C ALA A 133 19.36 -8.53 9.24
N GLY A 134 20.21 -7.98 8.36
CA GLY A 134 20.34 -6.52 8.14
C GLY A 134 19.23 -5.91 7.27
N VAL A 135 18.79 -6.63 6.23
CA VAL A 135 17.69 -6.21 5.33
C VAL A 135 16.34 -6.35 6.02
N ALA A 136 16.28 -7.27 6.99
CA ALA A 136 15.08 -7.65 7.70
C ALA A 136 14.49 -6.54 8.60
N ALA A 137 15.29 -5.56 9.02
CA ALA A 137 14.86 -4.48 9.92
C ALA A 137 14.08 -3.35 9.21
N GLN A 138 14.30 -3.12 7.91
CA GLN A 138 13.70 -1.98 7.18
C GLN A 138 12.37 -2.32 6.49
N LEU A 139 12.01 -3.60 6.41
CA LEU A 139 10.80 -4.11 5.74
C LEU A 139 9.46 -3.60 6.28
N PRO A 140 9.22 -3.49 7.60
CA PRO A 140 7.91 -3.04 8.08
C PRO A 140 7.68 -1.56 7.75
N ILE A 141 8.73 -0.74 7.85
CA ILE A 141 8.66 0.69 7.55
C ILE A 141 8.39 0.90 6.06
N SER A 142 9.13 0.21 5.17
CA SER A 142 8.91 0.34 3.73
C SER A 142 7.51 -0.13 3.31
N ARG A 143 7.00 -1.23 3.90
CA ARG A 143 5.64 -1.71 3.63
C ARG A 143 4.57 -0.74 4.12
N VAL A 144 4.71 -0.17 5.31
CA VAL A 144 3.76 0.81 5.83
C VAL A 144 3.78 2.07 4.97
N LEU A 145 4.96 2.63 4.67
CA LEU A 145 5.09 3.81 3.80
C LEU A 145 4.51 3.55 2.39
N SER A 146 4.77 2.38 1.81
CA SER A 146 4.21 1.95 0.53
C SER A 146 2.69 1.82 0.60
N ALA A 147 2.14 1.24 1.67
CA ALA A 147 0.69 1.17 1.86
C ALA A 147 0.06 2.55 2.04
N CYS A 148 0.66 3.43 2.86
CA CYS A 148 0.23 4.81 3.03
C CYS A 148 0.22 5.56 1.70
N TYR A 149 1.31 5.47 0.95
CA TYR A 149 1.42 6.20 -0.31
C TYR A 149 0.44 5.68 -1.37
N GLY A 150 0.35 4.36 -1.55
CA GLY A 150 -0.59 3.75 -2.49
C GLY A 150 -2.06 3.99 -2.10
N GLY A 151 -2.39 3.79 -0.83
CA GLY A 151 -3.73 4.07 -0.30
C GLY A 151 -4.09 5.55 -0.38
N GLY A 152 -3.12 6.43 -0.13
CA GLY A 152 -3.27 7.88 -0.23
C GLY A 152 -3.50 8.36 -1.66
N LEU A 153 -2.83 7.76 -2.65
CA LEU A 153 -3.10 8.02 -4.07
C LEU A 153 -4.54 7.63 -4.46
N TRP A 154 -5.04 6.49 -3.97
CA TRP A 154 -6.43 6.08 -4.23
C TRP A 154 -7.46 6.93 -3.47
N LEU A 155 -7.14 7.37 -2.25
CA LEU A 155 -7.95 8.33 -1.51
C LEU A 155 -8.00 9.67 -2.25
N TRP A 156 -6.87 10.12 -2.81
CA TRP A 156 -6.81 11.29 -3.67
C TRP A 156 -7.66 11.16 -4.93
N VAL A 157 -7.67 9.99 -5.59
CA VAL A 157 -8.60 9.72 -6.70
C VAL A 157 -10.05 9.89 -6.25
N CYS A 158 -10.41 9.36 -5.08
CA CYS A 158 -11.77 9.52 -4.56
C CYS A 158 -12.11 11.00 -4.35
N LEU A 159 -11.21 11.78 -3.72
CA LEU A 159 -11.39 13.21 -3.49
C LEU A 159 -11.58 14.01 -4.79
N VAL A 160 -10.72 13.77 -5.79
CA VAL A 160 -10.77 14.49 -7.08
C VAL A 160 -12.06 14.24 -7.87
N PHE A 161 -12.65 13.05 -7.72
CA PHE A 161 -13.90 12.69 -8.42
C PHE A 161 -15.17 13.02 -7.63
N GLN A 162 -15.07 13.21 -6.31
CA GLN A 162 -16.20 13.57 -5.45
C GLN A 162 -16.40 15.07 -5.30
N ALA A 163 -15.38 15.89 -5.59
CA ALA A 163 -15.52 17.33 -5.56
C ALA A 163 -16.46 17.79 -6.70
N ASP A 164 -17.71 18.13 -6.36
CA ASP A 164 -18.74 18.65 -7.28
C ASP A 164 -18.38 20.04 -7.88
N LEU A 165 -17.39 20.71 -7.29
CA LEU A 165 -16.81 21.99 -7.73
C LEU A 165 -15.30 21.82 -7.88
N PRO A 166 -14.61 22.62 -8.72
CA PRO A 166 -13.16 22.58 -8.78
C PRO A 166 -12.62 22.75 -7.36
N ILE A 167 -11.90 21.74 -6.86
CA ILE A 167 -11.34 21.77 -5.50
C ILE A 167 -10.68 23.12 -5.30
N ASP A 168 -11.16 23.90 -4.34
CA ASP A 168 -10.53 25.16 -3.99
C ASP A 168 -9.07 24.85 -3.70
N ARG A 169 -8.18 25.51 -4.45
CA ARG A 169 -6.78 25.12 -4.57
C ARG A 169 -6.12 24.94 -3.21
N GLU A 170 -6.56 25.74 -2.24
CA GLU A 170 -6.09 25.82 -0.85
C GLU A 170 -6.31 24.53 -0.04
N ASP A 171 -7.43 23.82 -0.25
CA ASP A 171 -7.75 22.59 0.48
C ASP A 171 -7.03 21.35 -0.09
N ALA A 172 -6.63 21.40 -1.37
CA ALA A 172 -5.90 20.34 -2.05
C ALA A 172 -4.41 20.26 -1.68
N TRP A 173 -3.76 21.41 -1.45
CA TRP A 173 -2.32 21.49 -1.18
C TRP A 173 -1.83 20.63 0.00
N PRO A 174 -2.47 20.59 1.17
CA PRO A 174 -1.97 19.76 2.28
C PRO A 174 -1.92 18.27 1.93
N TRP A 175 -2.90 17.77 1.16
CA TRP A 175 -2.91 16.39 0.66
C TRP A 175 -1.80 16.14 -0.37
N VAL A 176 -1.65 17.04 -1.34
CA VAL A 176 -0.59 16.94 -2.36
C VAL A 176 0.79 16.95 -1.71
N ILE A 177 1.05 17.88 -0.78
CA ILE A 177 2.33 17.99 -0.06
C ILE A 177 2.60 16.72 0.74
N SER A 178 1.60 16.19 1.43
CA SER A 178 1.73 14.95 2.21
C SER A 178 2.05 13.73 1.34
N LEU A 179 1.43 13.63 0.15
CA LEU A 179 1.73 12.57 -0.81
C LEU A 179 3.13 12.72 -1.42
N LEU A 180 3.57 13.95 -1.73
CA LEU A 180 4.94 14.21 -2.20
C LEU A 180 5.98 13.86 -1.13
N LEU A 181 5.71 14.21 0.13
CA LEU A 181 6.57 13.86 1.26
C LEU A 181 6.66 12.33 1.43
N LEU A 182 5.53 11.62 1.34
CA LEU A 182 5.51 10.16 1.37
C LEU A 182 6.29 9.55 0.20
N ALA A 183 6.17 10.10 -1.01
CA ALA A 183 6.94 9.66 -2.17
C ALA A 183 8.45 9.82 -1.97
N MET A 184 8.85 10.94 -1.35
CA MET A 184 10.25 11.22 -1.02
C MET A 184 10.78 10.25 0.04
N LEU A 185 10.03 10.05 1.13
CA LEU A 185 10.39 9.10 2.19
C LEU A 185 10.49 7.67 1.64
N LEU A 186 9.56 7.26 0.77
CA LEU A 186 9.59 5.95 0.13
C LEU A 186 10.84 5.80 -0.75
N GLY A 187 11.16 6.80 -1.57
CA GLY A 187 12.37 6.81 -2.39
C GLY A 187 13.66 6.75 -1.57
N LEU A 188 13.70 7.43 -0.41
CA LEU A 188 14.83 7.38 0.54
C LEU A 188 14.97 5.99 1.17
N VAL A 189 13.88 5.41 1.69
CA VAL A 189 13.90 4.10 2.33
C VAL A 189 14.27 3.00 1.33
N ASP A 190 13.71 3.03 0.12
CA ASP A 190 14.07 2.10 -0.94
C ASP A 190 15.55 2.31 -1.34
N GLY A 191 16.00 3.57 -1.45
CA GLY A 191 17.40 3.92 -1.72
C GLY A 191 18.39 3.34 -0.70
N VAL A 192 18.13 3.54 0.60
CA VAL A 192 18.96 3.00 1.69
C VAL A 192 18.91 1.48 1.72
N GLY A 193 17.74 0.87 1.51
CA GLY A 193 17.58 -0.59 1.46
C GLY A 193 18.41 -1.24 0.35
N TRP A 194 18.57 -0.56 -0.78
CA TRP A 194 19.44 -1.03 -1.86
C TRP A 194 20.93 -0.78 -1.62
N GLN A 195 21.29 0.25 -0.85
CA GLN A 195 22.67 0.52 -0.46
C GLN A 195 23.16 -0.47 0.62
N SER A 196 22.32 -0.81 1.59
CA SER A 196 22.64 -1.80 2.63
C SER A 196 22.90 -3.19 2.02
N LEU A 197 22.15 -3.56 0.97
CA LEU A 197 22.39 -4.76 0.17
C LEU A 197 23.73 -4.78 -0.60
N ARG A 198 24.32 -3.61 -0.90
CA ARG A 198 25.66 -3.53 -1.52
C ARG A 198 26.78 -3.70 -0.50
N GLY A 199 26.57 -3.24 0.74
CA GLY A 199 27.58 -3.27 1.80
C GLY A 199 27.71 -4.61 2.54
N SER A 200 26.71 -5.49 2.48
CA SER A 200 26.65 -6.73 3.28
C SER A 200 27.43 -7.93 2.72
N GLY A 201 28.47 -7.72 1.89
CA GLY A 201 29.33 -8.81 1.39
C GLY A 201 28.71 -9.71 0.31
N LEU A 202 27.38 -9.71 0.13
CA LEU A 202 26.70 -10.24 -1.07
C LEU A 202 27.03 -9.45 -2.36
N GLY A 203 27.79 -8.36 -2.22
CA GLY A 203 28.21 -7.45 -3.28
C GLY A 203 29.33 -7.99 -4.19
N GLU A 204 30.11 -9.00 -3.78
CA GLU A 204 31.20 -9.53 -4.61
C GLU A 204 30.69 -10.29 -5.84
N TRP A 205 29.59 -11.05 -5.73
CA TRP A 205 28.95 -11.71 -6.88
C TRP A 205 28.17 -10.75 -7.79
N ARG A 206 28.00 -9.48 -7.40
CA ARG A 206 27.22 -8.46 -8.10
C ARG A 206 28.06 -7.36 -8.74
N GLN A 207 29.39 -7.53 -8.81
CA GLN A 207 30.29 -6.57 -9.46
C GLN A 207 30.23 -6.58 -11.00
N ARG A 208 29.43 -7.44 -11.65
CA ARG A 208 29.08 -7.23 -13.06
C ARG A 208 27.82 -6.35 -13.16
N PRO A 209 27.95 -5.04 -13.47
CA PRO A 209 26.79 -4.21 -13.73
C PRO A 209 26.07 -4.78 -14.96
N GLN A 210 24.92 -5.42 -14.75
CA GLN A 210 24.04 -5.74 -15.87
C GLN A 210 23.20 -4.48 -16.15
N PRO A 211 23.46 -3.75 -17.25
CA PRO A 211 22.79 -2.48 -17.55
C PRO A 211 21.26 -2.62 -17.60
N GLY A 212 20.75 -3.80 -17.99
CA GLY A 212 19.31 -4.07 -18.03
C GLY A 212 18.61 -4.12 -16.67
N LEU A 213 19.30 -4.51 -15.59
CA LEU A 213 18.69 -4.59 -14.26
C LEU A 213 18.65 -3.21 -13.58
N GLN A 214 19.62 -2.34 -13.85
CA GLN A 214 19.60 -0.94 -13.43
C GLN A 214 18.47 -0.17 -14.12
N TRP A 215 18.35 -0.28 -15.45
CA TRP A 215 17.29 0.38 -16.20
C TRP A 215 15.88 0.00 -15.71
N ARG A 216 15.64 -1.30 -15.48
CA ARG A 216 14.35 -1.79 -14.94
C ARG A 216 14.02 -1.25 -13.55
N ARG A 217 15.03 -1.00 -12.70
CA ARG A 217 14.85 -0.37 -11.39
C ARG A 217 14.57 1.12 -11.50
N PHE A 218 15.26 1.83 -12.39
CA PHE A 218 14.94 3.22 -12.68
C PHE A 218 13.51 3.36 -13.21
N LEU A 219 13.08 2.45 -14.10
CA LEU A 219 11.71 2.40 -14.59
C LEU A 219 10.71 2.16 -13.45
N ALA A 220 10.98 1.20 -12.55
CA ALA A 220 10.12 0.96 -11.39
C ALA A 220 10.02 2.21 -10.49
N ALA A 221 11.15 2.83 -10.14
CA ALA A 221 11.19 4.04 -9.33
C ALA A 221 10.49 5.24 -10.02
N ALA A 222 10.62 5.35 -11.34
CA ALA A 222 9.91 6.37 -12.13
C ALA A 222 8.39 6.16 -12.10
N LEU A 223 7.92 4.91 -12.26
CA LEU A 223 6.51 4.56 -12.16
C LEU A 223 5.94 4.79 -10.75
N ILE A 224 6.76 4.55 -9.72
CA ILE A 224 6.35 4.68 -8.31
C ILE A 224 6.34 6.13 -7.86
N CYS A 225 7.37 6.92 -8.16
CA CYS A 225 7.53 8.27 -7.62
C CYS A 225 7.36 9.36 -8.68
N ALA A 226 8.04 9.25 -9.82
CA ALA A 226 8.08 10.37 -10.78
C ALA A 226 6.72 10.62 -11.46
N ILE A 227 6.06 9.58 -11.95
CA ILE A 227 4.76 9.71 -12.63
C ILE A 227 3.68 10.21 -11.67
N PRO A 228 3.52 9.65 -10.45
CA PRO A 228 2.52 10.15 -9.53
C PRO A 228 2.80 11.56 -9.03
N CYS A 229 4.07 11.92 -8.76
CA CYS A 229 4.42 13.29 -8.37
C CYS A 229 4.09 14.30 -9.49
N LEU A 230 4.44 13.99 -10.74
CA LEU A 230 4.11 14.84 -11.88
C LEU A 230 2.59 14.98 -12.05
N SER A 231 1.87 13.86 -11.96
CA SER A 231 0.41 13.85 -12.00
C SER A 231 -0.20 14.75 -10.93
N LEU A 232 0.23 14.62 -9.67
CA LEU A 232 -0.29 15.43 -8.56
C LEU A 232 -0.13 16.93 -8.80
N LEU A 233 1.01 17.35 -9.38
CA LEU A 233 1.26 18.75 -9.72
C LEU A 233 0.43 19.22 -10.93
N LEU A 234 0.29 18.36 -11.95
CA LEU A 234 -0.40 18.68 -13.21
C LEU A 234 -1.93 18.66 -13.09
N VAL A 235 -2.50 17.95 -12.10
CA VAL A 235 -3.95 17.89 -11.86
C VAL A 235 -4.57 19.28 -11.73
N SER A 236 -3.87 20.24 -11.10
CA SER A 236 -4.38 21.61 -10.88
C SER A 236 -4.16 22.56 -12.06
N VAL A 237 -3.36 22.15 -13.05
CA VAL A 237 -2.95 23.00 -14.19
C VAL A 237 -3.76 22.67 -15.43
N ILE A 238 -4.17 21.41 -15.60
CA ILE A 238 -4.82 20.92 -16.81
C ILE A 238 -6.34 20.84 -16.60
N PRO A 239 -7.19 21.37 -17.50
CA PRO A 239 -8.65 21.35 -17.36
C PRO A 239 -9.26 19.94 -17.36
N ALA A 240 -8.57 18.94 -17.90
CA ALA A 240 -8.92 17.51 -17.81
C ALA A 240 -8.09 16.73 -16.77
N GLY A 241 -7.41 17.44 -15.86
CA GLY A 241 -6.43 16.90 -14.91
C GLY A 241 -6.95 15.81 -13.98
N ARG A 242 -8.26 15.73 -13.76
CA ARG A 242 -8.90 14.68 -12.93
C ARG A 242 -8.54 13.25 -13.36
N TRP A 243 -8.33 13.00 -14.66
CA TRP A 243 -7.96 11.68 -15.18
C TRP A 243 -6.50 11.30 -14.91
N LEU A 244 -5.66 12.26 -14.54
CA LEU A 244 -4.26 11.99 -14.17
C LEU A 244 -4.19 11.28 -12.81
N ALA A 245 -5.10 11.57 -11.88
CA ALA A 245 -5.14 10.93 -10.56
C ALA A 245 -5.25 9.39 -10.64
N PRO A 246 -6.21 8.78 -11.37
CA PRO A 246 -6.27 7.32 -11.48
C PRO A 246 -5.09 6.77 -12.29
N PHE A 247 -4.54 7.54 -13.22
CA PHE A 247 -3.33 7.15 -13.95
C PHE A 247 -2.12 7.05 -13.01
N ALA A 248 -1.94 7.99 -12.09
CA ALA A 248 -0.92 7.94 -11.04
C ALA A 248 -1.08 6.73 -10.13
N ALA A 249 -2.29 6.45 -9.67
CA ALA A 249 -2.58 5.29 -8.82
C ALA A 249 -2.30 3.97 -9.55
N ALA A 250 -2.67 3.88 -10.84
CA ALA A 250 -2.38 2.72 -11.68
C ALA A 250 -0.86 2.56 -11.93
N ALA A 251 -0.16 3.65 -12.25
CA ALA A 251 1.29 3.65 -12.44
C ALA A 251 2.02 3.17 -11.19
N TYR A 252 1.58 3.60 -10.01
CA TYR A 252 2.10 3.12 -8.74
C TYR A 252 1.91 1.61 -8.54
N ILE A 253 0.71 1.08 -8.81
CA ILE A 253 0.43 -0.37 -8.69
C ILE A 253 1.34 -1.17 -9.63
N VAL A 254 1.47 -0.74 -10.88
CA VAL A 254 2.32 -1.40 -11.88
C VAL A 254 3.78 -1.34 -11.44
N GLY A 255 4.26 -0.17 -11.01
CA GLY A 255 5.62 0.05 -10.53
C GLY A 255 5.99 -0.84 -9.35
N LYS A 256 5.16 -0.87 -8.29
CA LYS A 256 5.39 -1.74 -7.12
C LYS A 256 5.26 -3.22 -7.44
N SER A 257 4.36 -3.60 -8.36
CA SER A 257 4.26 -5.00 -8.80
C SER A 257 5.52 -5.46 -9.54
N LEU A 258 6.09 -4.58 -10.37
CA LEU A 258 7.32 -4.83 -11.10
C LEU A 258 8.53 -4.89 -10.16
N GLU A 259 8.58 -4.02 -9.15
CA GLU A 259 9.61 -4.05 -8.11
C GLU A 259 9.59 -5.37 -7.33
N LEU A 260 8.43 -5.79 -6.83
CA LEU A 260 8.28 -7.07 -6.11
C LEU A 260 8.68 -8.27 -7.00
N TRP A 261 8.32 -8.23 -8.28
CA TRP A 261 8.72 -9.27 -9.23
C TRP A 261 10.24 -9.31 -9.45
N LEU A 262 10.91 -8.15 -9.54
CA LEU A 262 12.37 -8.07 -9.67
C LEU A 262 13.07 -8.59 -8.40
N TYR A 263 12.53 -8.30 -7.21
CA TYR A 263 13.04 -8.83 -5.95
C TYR A 263 12.93 -10.36 -5.91
N ASP A 264 11.78 -10.92 -6.26
CA ASP A 264 11.57 -12.37 -6.30
C ASP A 264 12.48 -13.07 -7.33
N PHE A 265 12.65 -12.46 -8.51
CA PHE A 265 13.55 -12.98 -9.53
C PHE A 265 15.00 -12.99 -9.03
N ALA A 266 15.44 -11.95 -8.34
CA ALA A 266 16.78 -11.89 -7.76
C ALA A 266 16.98 -12.97 -6.69
N LEU A 267 16.03 -13.12 -5.76
CA LEU A 267 16.08 -14.12 -4.68
C LEU A 267 16.14 -15.56 -5.21
N ARG A 268 15.28 -15.92 -6.17
CA ARG A 268 15.29 -17.27 -6.77
C ARG A 268 16.61 -17.60 -7.45
N ARG A 269 17.25 -16.62 -8.07
CA ARG A 269 18.53 -16.80 -8.74
C ARG A 269 19.67 -17.06 -7.74
N PHE A 270 19.64 -16.44 -6.57
CA PHE A 270 20.61 -16.70 -5.50
C PHE A 270 20.46 -18.11 -4.89
N ALA A 271 19.23 -18.56 -4.67
CA ALA A 271 18.97 -19.90 -4.13
C ALA A 271 19.45 -21.03 -5.06
N LEU A 272 19.52 -20.79 -6.37
CA LEU A 272 20.02 -21.77 -7.34
C LEU A 272 21.54 -21.78 -7.48
N SER A 273 22.25 -20.73 -7.03
CA SER A 273 23.72 -20.63 -7.11
C SER A 273 24.45 -21.18 -5.88
N HIS A 274 23.74 -21.51 -4.81
CA HIS A 274 24.27 -22.18 -3.61
C HIS A 274 23.45 -23.45 -3.33
N PRO A 275 23.76 -24.59 -3.99
CA PRO A 275 23.23 -25.89 -3.63
C PRO A 275 23.80 -26.41 -2.30
#